data_AF-A0ABD4XW28-F1
#
_entry.id   AF-A0ABD4XW28-F1
#
_cell.length_a   1.000
_cell.length_b   1.000
_cell.length_c   1.000
_cell.angle_alpha   90.00
_cell.angle_beta   90.00
_cell.angle_gamma   90.00
#
_symmetry.space_group_name_H-M   'P 1'
#
loop_
_entity.id
_entity.type
_entity.pdbx_description
1 polymer ?
#
loop_
_entity_poly.entity_id
_entity_poly.type
_entity_poly.pdbx_seq_one_letter_code
_entity_poly.pdbx_strand_id
1 'polypeptide(L)'
;LLSELPELGQLNRKQIAALAGVAPLNRDSGTLAGRRTVWGGRSRVRAALYMAALVASRYNSVIRDFYLRLCAAGKPKKVALTACM
;
A
#
# COMPACT_ATOMS: atom_id res chain seq x y z
N LEU A 1 2.19 4.34 -14.70
CA LEU A 1 1.03 3.97 -13.87
C LEU A 1 -0.17 3.63 -14.72
N LEU A 2 -0.67 4.55 -15.56
CA LEU A 2 -1.87 4.30 -16.40
C LEU A 2 -1.73 3.12 -17.38
N SER A 3 -0.55 2.92 -17.99
CA SER A 3 -0.29 1.75 -18.85
C SER A 3 -0.24 0.42 -18.08
N GLU A 4 0.05 0.47 -16.79
CA GLU A 4 0.25 -0.70 -15.92
C GLU A 4 -0.98 -0.96 -15.03
N LEU A 5 -1.98 -0.07 -15.06
CA LEU A 5 -3.22 -0.15 -14.29
C LEU A 5 -4.38 0.50 -15.09
N PRO A 6 -4.74 -0.04 -16.27
CA PRO A 6 -5.80 0.50 -17.11
C PRO A 6 -7.19 0.46 -16.47
N GLU A 7 -7.38 -0.39 -15.46
CA GLU A 7 -8.64 -0.57 -14.75
C GLU A 7 -8.93 0.57 -13.74
N LEU A 8 -7.97 1.48 -13.54
CA LEU A 8 -8.08 2.60 -12.61
C LEU A 8 -9.24 3.52 -13.03
N GLY A 9 -10.18 3.74 -12.12
CA GLY A 9 -11.41 4.52 -12.39
C GLY A 9 -12.59 3.68 -12.87
N GLN A 10 -12.39 2.43 -13.25
CA GLN A 10 -13.46 1.48 -13.63
C GLN A 10 -13.75 0.48 -12.51
N LEU A 11 -12.71 -0.04 -11.87
CA LEU A 11 -12.84 -0.98 -10.76
C LEU A 11 -12.93 -0.29 -9.41
N ASN A 12 -13.46 -1.01 -8.42
CA ASN A 12 -13.58 -0.48 -7.08
C ASN A 12 -12.21 -0.41 -6.36
N ARG A 13 -12.14 0.40 -5.29
CA ARG A 13 -10.91 0.60 -4.50
C ARG A 13 -10.26 -0.68 -3.98
N LYS A 14 -11.03 -1.73 -3.66
CA LYS A 14 -10.48 -2.99 -3.13
C LYS A 14 -9.80 -3.79 -4.24
N GLN A 15 -10.43 -3.88 -5.41
CA GLN A 15 -9.86 -4.52 -6.60
C GLN A 15 -8.59 -3.80 -7.04
N ILE A 16 -8.62 -2.46 -7.07
CA ILE A 16 -7.44 -1.65 -7.40
C ILE A 16 -6.32 -1.86 -6.39
N ALA A 17 -6.62 -1.86 -5.08
CA ALA A 17 -5.60 -2.12 -4.06
C ALA A 17 -4.96 -3.51 -4.19
N ALA A 18 -5.74 -4.53 -4.58
CA ALA A 18 -5.23 -5.87 -4.85
C ALA A 18 -4.36 -5.90 -6.12
N LEU A 19 -4.79 -5.27 -7.20
CA LEU A 19 -4.03 -5.18 -8.46
C LEU A 19 -2.74 -4.39 -8.29
N ALA A 20 -2.77 -3.26 -7.59
CA ALA A 20 -1.59 -2.48 -7.23
C ALA A 20 -0.69 -3.20 -6.21
N GLY A 21 -1.18 -4.29 -5.60
CA GLY A 21 -0.43 -5.10 -4.66
C GLY A 21 -0.18 -4.44 -3.31
N VAL A 22 -1.07 -3.52 -2.89
CA VAL A 22 -1.05 -2.82 -1.60
C VAL A 22 -2.13 -3.32 -0.63
N ALA A 23 -3.06 -4.16 -1.10
CA ALA A 23 -4.06 -4.78 -0.24
C ALA A 23 -3.41 -5.83 0.69
N PRO A 24 -3.73 -5.80 2.00
CA PRO A 24 -3.31 -6.87 2.91
C PRO A 24 -4.10 -8.14 2.60
N LEU A 25 -3.38 -9.22 2.34
CA LEU A 25 -3.95 -10.54 2.05
C LEU A 25 -3.73 -11.48 3.24
N ASN A 26 -4.66 -12.40 3.43
CA ASN A 26 -4.57 -13.46 4.43
C ASN A 26 -3.49 -14.48 4.07
N ARG A 27 -2.91 -15.11 5.09
CA ARG A 27 -1.94 -16.20 4.97
C ARG A 27 -2.35 -17.32 5.92
N ASP A 28 -3.60 -17.74 5.77
CA ASP A 28 -4.25 -18.67 6.68
C ASP A 28 -4.20 -20.08 6.09
N SER A 29 -4.07 -21.10 6.94
CA SER A 29 -4.05 -22.51 6.51
C SER A 29 -4.63 -23.40 7.61
N GLY A 30 -5.74 -24.08 7.35
CA GLY A 30 -6.42 -24.90 8.36
C GLY A 30 -6.72 -24.07 9.61
N THR A 31 -6.09 -24.41 10.74
CA THR A 31 -6.22 -23.72 12.03
C THR A 31 -5.27 -22.53 12.22
N LEU A 32 -4.32 -22.31 11.30
CA LEU A 32 -3.36 -21.21 11.38
C LEU A 32 -4.00 -19.91 10.88
N ALA A 33 -4.09 -18.91 11.76
CA ALA A 33 -4.39 -17.52 11.41
C ALA A 33 -3.08 -16.73 11.27
N GLY A 34 -2.65 -16.49 10.02
CA GLY A 34 -1.39 -15.86 9.72
C GLY A 34 -1.42 -14.34 9.80
N ARG A 35 -0.24 -13.71 9.94
CA ARG A 35 -0.11 -12.25 9.81
C ARG A 35 -0.43 -11.84 8.38
N ARG A 36 -1.39 -10.92 8.24
CA ARG A 36 -1.74 -10.32 6.95
C ARG A 36 -0.60 -9.46 6.43
N THR A 37 -0.20 -9.71 5.19
CA THR A 37 0.87 -8.97 4.51
C THR A 37 0.43 -8.59 3.11
N VAL A 38 1.10 -7.60 2.51
CA VAL A 38 0.91 -7.28 1.10
C VAL A 38 1.78 -8.20 0.26
N TRP A 39 1.18 -8.87 -0.73
CA TRP A 39 1.88 -9.72 -1.70
C TRP A 39 1.07 -9.85 -2.98
N GLY A 40 1.64 -10.44 -4.03
CA GLY A 40 1.02 -10.50 -5.35
C GLY A 40 0.92 -9.12 -6.03
N GLY A 41 -0.13 -8.94 -6.84
CA GLY A 41 -0.36 -7.72 -7.62
C GLY A 41 0.72 -7.40 -8.65
N ARG A 42 0.67 -6.20 -9.22
CA ARG A 42 1.61 -5.69 -10.22
C ARG A 42 2.80 -5.03 -9.53
N SER A 43 3.91 -5.76 -9.45
CA SER A 43 5.13 -5.33 -8.72
C SER A 43 5.67 -3.98 -9.18
N ARG A 44 5.61 -3.68 -10.49
CA ARG A 44 6.04 -2.39 -11.06
C ARG A 44 5.19 -1.22 -10.54
N VAL A 45 3.87 -1.41 -10.45
CA VAL A 45 2.93 -0.41 -9.91
C VAL A 45 3.27 -0.15 -8.44
N ARG A 46 3.42 -1.20 -7.64
CA ARG A 46 3.79 -1.07 -6.22
C ARG A 46 5.13 -0.36 -6.04
N ALA A 47 6.15 -0.70 -6.82
CA ALA A 47 7.46 -0.07 -6.74
C ALA A 47 7.41 1.43 -7.06
N ALA A 48 6.66 1.81 -8.10
CA ALA A 48 6.46 3.21 -8.46
C ALA A 48 5.71 3.99 -7.35
N LEU A 49 4.62 3.43 -6.82
CA LEU A 49 3.87 4.03 -5.71
C LEU A 49 4.74 4.16 -4.46
N TYR A 50 5.58 3.17 -4.17
CA TYR A 50 6.48 3.19 -3.02
C TYR A 50 7.45 4.36 -3.09
N MET A 51 8.08 4.57 -4.25
CA MET A 51 8.98 5.71 -4.46
C MET A 51 8.24 7.05 -4.37
N ALA A 52 7.02 7.13 -4.90
CA ALA A 52 6.17 8.32 -4.78
C ALA A 52 5.83 8.62 -3.31
N ALA A 53 5.36 7.62 -2.55
CA ALA A 53 5.05 7.75 -1.13
C ALA A 53 6.29 8.13 -0.28
N LEU A 54 7.46 7.62 -0.64
CA LEU A 54 8.72 7.94 0.03
C LEU A 54 9.13 9.40 -0.15
N VAL A 55 8.85 10.00 -1.31
CA VAL A 55 9.09 11.43 -1.54
C VAL A 55 7.97 12.26 -0.90
N ALA A 56 6.73 11.84 -1.08
CA ALA A 56 5.56 12.55 -0.54
C ALA A 56 5.56 12.63 1.00
N SER A 57 5.98 11.58 1.69
CA SER A 57 6.11 11.60 3.16
C SER A 57 7.11 12.64 3.69
N ARG A 58 7.97 13.20 2.83
CA ARG A 58 8.93 14.26 3.18
C ARG A 58 8.45 15.65 2.77
N TYR A 59 7.87 15.79 1.58
CA TYR A 59 7.62 17.10 0.97
C TYR A 59 6.15 17.45 0.79
N ASN A 60 5.23 16.49 0.88
CA ASN A 60 3.79 16.73 0.83
C ASN A 60 3.23 16.74 2.26
N SER A 61 2.75 17.89 2.73
CA SER A 61 2.26 18.06 4.11
C SER A 61 1.15 17.05 4.45
N VAL A 62 0.18 16.85 3.56
CA VAL A 62 -0.95 15.93 3.79
C VAL A 62 -0.48 14.49 4.01
N ILE A 63 0.40 13.99 3.14
CA ILE A 63 0.92 12.61 3.25
C ILE A 63 1.91 12.49 4.40
N ARG A 64 2.74 13.51 4.64
CA ARG A 64 3.66 13.58 5.77
C ARG A 64 2.91 13.48 7.10
N ASP A 65 1.86 14.26 7.29
CA ASP A 65 1.09 14.26 8.54
C ASP A 65 0.41 12.91 8.77
N PHE A 66 -0.13 12.31 7.71
CA PHE A 66 -0.68 10.96 7.76
C PHE A 66 0.38 9.90 8.14
N TYR A 67 1.56 9.95 7.51
CA TYR A 67 2.67 9.06 7.80
C TYR A 67 3.17 9.19 9.25
N LEU A 68 3.36 10.43 9.71
CA LEU A 68 3.84 10.73 11.07
C LEU A 68 2.83 10.27 12.11
N ARG A 69 1.53 10.48 11.88
CA ARG A 69 0.47 10.01 12.78
C ARG A 69 0.48 8.48 12.91
N LEU A 70 0.69 7.74 11.82
CA LEU A 70 0.80 6.27 11.88
C LEU A 70 2.07 5.83 12.61
N CYS A 71 3.21 6.50 12.38
CA CYS A 71 4.44 6.22 13.10
C CYS A 71 4.30 6.50 14.62
N ALA A 72 3.66 7.61 14.99
CA ALA A 72 3.38 7.97 16.38
C ALA A 72 2.45 6.95 17.06
N ALA A 73 1.52 6.34 16.30
CA ALA A 73 0.70 5.22 16.76
C ALA A 73 1.45 3.87 16.84
N GLY A 74 2.79 3.87 16.74
CA GLY A 74 3.63 2.69 16.87
C GLY A 74 3.64 1.77 15.64
N LYS A 75 3.10 2.20 14.49
CA LYS A 75 3.18 1.39 13.26
C LYS A 75 4.62 1.37 12.75
N PRO A 76 5.14 0.20 12.32
CA PRO A 76 6.46 0.14 11.69
C PRO A 76 6.54 1.07 10.49
N LYS A 77 7.67 1.77 10.33
CA LYS A 77 7.87 2.78 9.25
C LYS A 77 7.49 2.28 7.87
N LYS A 78 7.84 1.03 7.54
CA LYS A 78 7.51 0.42 6.23
C LYS A 78 6.01 0.18 6.07
N VAL A 79 5.31 -0.19 7.15
CA VAL A 79 3.84 -0.36 7.14
C VAL A 79 3.14 0.98 7.02
N ALA A 80 3.62 2.01 7.73
CA ALA A 80 3.10 3.37 7.60
C ALA A 80 3.28 3.89 6.17
N LEU A 81 4.44 3.63 5.55
CA LEU A 81 4.70 4.02 4.17
C LEU A 81 3.81 3.25 3.17
N THR A 82 3.57 1.95 3.41
CA THR A 82 2.62 1.18 2.60
C THR A 82 1.20 1.74 2.67
N ALA A 83 0.78 2.29 3.80
CA ALA A 83 -0.53 2.94 3.92
C ALA A 83 -0.60 4.32 3.22
N CYS A 84 0.54 4.91 2.90
CA CYS A 84 0.62 6.19 2.15
C CYS A 84 0.63 6.00 0.63
N MET A 85 0.74 4.76 0.15
CA MET A 85 0.60 4.40 -1.27
C MET A 85 -0.88 4.23 -1.62
#